data_AF-A0A1J8R540-F1
#
_entry.id   AF-A0A1J8R540-F1
#
_cell.length_a   1.000
_cell.length_b   1.000
_cell.length_c   1.000
_cell.angle_alpha   90.00
_cell.angle_beta   90.00
_cell.angle_gamma   90.00
#
_symmetry.space_group_name_H-M   'P 1'
#
loop_
_entity.id
_entity.type
_entity.pdbx_description
1 polymer ?
#
loop_
_entity_poly.entity_id
_entity_poly.type
_entity_poly.pdbx_seq_one_letter_code
_entity_poly.pdbx_strand_id
1 'polypeptide(L)'
;MLSGYCLGNGLGPLMWLTQYKPRNRIPWIVIGLCYLACPILLLTVRFILARENKKRDAEPVNNAYEEVYIEQVTADGRRIEVRVDKEFLDLTDVQNRDFRYVL
;
A
#
# COMPACT_ATOMS: atom_id res chain seq x y z
N MET A 1 2.37 7.33 -15.12
CA MET A 1 2.05 8.72 -15.51
C MET A 1 1.38 8.83 -16.87
N LEU A 2 1.85 8.14 -17.92
CA LEU A 2 1.22 8.22 -19.27
C LEU A 2 -0.27 7.81 -19.28
N SER A 3 -0.65 6.72 -18.61
CA SER A 3 -2.04 6.22 -18.66
C SER A 3 -3.05 7.23 -18.10
N GLY A 4 -2.72 7.89 -16.98
CA GLY A 4 -3.59 8.90 -16.39
C GLY A 4 -3.76 10.13 -17.28
N TYR A 5 -2.69 10.56 -17.95
CA TYR A 5 -2.74 11.67 -18.90
C TYR A 5 -3.60 11.34 -20.13
N CYS A 6 -3.45 10.16 -20.71
CA CYS A 6 -4.26 9.72 -21.86
C CYS A 6 -5.76 9.62 -21.48
N LEU A 7 -6.06 9.01 -20.32
CA LEU A 7 -7.44 8.89 -19.82
C LEU A 7 -8.04 10.26 -19.52
N GLY A 8 -7.29 11.17 -18.90
CA GLY A 8 -7.75 12.53 -18.62
C GLY A 8 -8.12 13.31 -19.88
N ASN A 9 -7.29 13.23 -20.93
CA ASN A 9 -7.57 13.89 -22.21
C ASN A 9 -8.75 13.26 -22.97
N GLY A 10 -8.92 11.93 -22.89
CA GLY A 10 -10.03 11.23 -23.54
C GLY A 10 -11.37 11.43 -22.82
N LEU A 11 -11.37 11.35 -21.49
CA LEU A 11 -12.59 11.41 -20.68
C LEU A 11 -13.00 12.85 -20.31
N GLY A 12 -12.04 13.77 -20.18
CA GLY A 12 -12.27 15.15 -19.79
C GLY A 12 -13.28 15.91 -20.67
N PRO A 13 -13.30 15.73 -22.01
CA PRO A 13 -14.30 16.37 -22.87
C PRO A 13 -15.71 15.75 -22.74
N LEU A 14 -15.83 14.46 -22.40
CA LEU A 14 -17.11 13.72 -22.39
C LEU A 14 -18.11 14.28 -21.37
N MET A 15 -17.61 14.93 -20.32
CA MET A 15 -18.41 15.54 -19.27
C MET A 15 -19.06 16.88 -19.69
N TRP A 16 -18.58 17.55 -20.75
CA TRP A 16 -19.07 18.87 -21.19
C TRP A 16 -20.19 18.76 -22.24
N LEU A 17 -21.31 18.19 -21.84
CA LEU A 17 -22.49 18.03 -22.70
C LEU A 17 -23.26 19.35 -22.87
N THR A 18 -23.90 19.53 -24.04
CA THR A 18 -24.70 20.73 -24.36
C THR A 18 -25.85 20.96 -23.37
N GLN A 19 -26.42 19.89 -22.83
CA GLN A 19 -27.47 19.92 -21.80
C GLN A 19 -27.07 20.60 -20.49
N TYR A 20 -25.77 20.75 -20.20
CA TYR A 20 -25.30 21.38 -18.97
C TYR A 20 -25.00 22.88 -19.12
N LYS A 21 -25.13 23.43 -20.33
CA LYS A 21 -24.97 24.87 -20.60
C LYS A 21 -26.15 25.68 -20.03
N PRO A 22 -25.97 26.99 -19.74
CA PRO A 22 -24.74 27.78 -19.90
C PRO A 22 -23.77 27.68 -18.70
N ARG A 23 -24.23 27.22 -17.54
CA ARG A 23 -23.47 27.34 -16.28
C ARG A 23 -22.58 26.13 -15.96
N ASN A 24 -22.80 24.99 -16.62
CA ASN A 24 -21.98 23.77 -16.51
C ASN A 24 -21.76 23.31 -15.06
N ARG A 25 -22.80 23.43 -14.22
CA ARG A 25 -22.68 23.20 -12.77
C ARG A 25 -22.28 21.75 -12.44
N ILE A 26 -22.75 20.78 -13.22
CA ILE A 26 -22.46 19.35 -13.04
C ILE A 26 -20.98 19.04 -13.30
N PRO A 27 -20.38 19.41 -14.45
CA PRO A 27 -18.93 19.27 -14.68
C PRO A 27 -18.07 19.86 -13.54
N TRP A 28 -18.41 21.07 -13.07
CA TRP A 28 -17.68 21.71 -11.98
C TRP A 28 -17.78 20.96 -10.65
N ILE A 29 -18.95 20.41 -10.32
CA ILE A 29 -19.14 19.59 -9.12
C ILE A 29 -18.30 18.32 -9.21
N VAL A 30 -18.29 17.64 -10.36
CA VAL A 30 -17.49 16.41 -10.57
C VAL A 30 -16.00 16.69 -10.38
N ILE A 31 -15.49 17.77 -10.98
CA ILE A 31 -14.10 18.20 -10.79
C ILE A 31 -13.81 18.46 -9.31
N GLY A 32 -14.68 19.22 -8.65
CA GLY A 32 -14.55 19.50 -7.22
C GLY A 32 -14.51 18.23 -6.37
N LEU A 33 -15.35 17.24 -6.68
CA LEU A 33 -15.38 15.96 -5.99
C LEU A 33 -14.06 15.18 -6.19
N CYS A 34 -13.52 15.13 -7.41
CA CYS A 34 -12.25 14.48 -7.69
C CYS A 34 -11.09 15.15 -6.92
N TYR A 35 -11.07 16.48 -6.86
CA TYR A 35 -10.07 17.21 -6.09
C TYR A 35 -10.16 16.96 -4.58
N LEU A 36 -11.35 16.68 -4.05
CA LEU A 36 -11.53 16.31 -2.65
C LEU A 36 -11.24 14.82 -2.39
N ALA A 37 -11.52 13.94 -3.37
CA ALA A 37 -11.28 12.51 -3.23
C ALA A 37 -9.79 12.19 -3.01
N CYS A 38 -8.88 12.86 -3.73
CA CYS A 38 -7.44 12.67 -3.58
C CYS A 38 -6.93 12.90 -2.14
N PRO A 39 -7.11 14.08 -1.51
CA PRO A 39 -6.67 14.30 -0.13
C PRO A 39 -7.42 13.40 0.86
N ILE A 40 -8.71 13.10 0.64
CA ILE A 40 -9.46 12.16 1.50
C ILE A 40 -8.81 10.77 1.48
N LEU A 41 -8.48 10.25 0.29
CA LEU A 41 -7.81 8.95 0.16
C LEU A 41 -6.43 8.95 0.83
N LEU A 42 -5.64 10.01 0.64
CA LEU A 42 -4.33 10.14 1.29
C LEU A 42 -4.45 10.18 2.83
N LEU A 43 -5.40 10.95 3.36
CA LEU A 43 -5.65 11.02 4.80
C LEU A 43 -6.17 9.68 5.34
N THR A 44 -7.00 8.99 4.58
CA THR A 44 -7.53 7.67 4.97
C THR A 44 -6.41 6.63 5.04
N VAL A 45 -5.55 6.56 4.03
CA VAL A 45 -4.38 5.67 4.03
C VAL A 45 -3.46 6.01 5.19
N ARG A 46 -3.15 7.30 5.40
CA ARG A 46 -2.34 7.75 6.54
C ARG A 46 -2.93 7.30 7.87
N PHE A 47 -4.25 7.44 8.05
CA PHE A 47 -4.94 7.04 9.27
C PHE A 47 -4.87 5.52 9.50
N ILE A 48 -5.08 4.71 8.46
CA ILE A 48 -5.00 3.25 8.55
C ILE A 48 -3.57 2.82 8.94
N LEU A 49 -2.56 3.35 8.26
CA LEU A 49 -1.15 3.03 8.56
C LEU A 49 -0.76 3.44 9.99
N ALA A 50 -1.23 4.61 10.46
CA ALA A 50 -0.98 5.07 11.82
C ALA A 50 -1.61 4.15 12.87
N ARG A 51 -2.86 3.76 12.63
CA ARG A 51 -3.61 2.85 13.50
C ARG A 51 -2.92 1.51 13.61
N GLU A 52 -2.39 1.00 12.49
CA GLU A 52 -1.75 -0.31 12.48
C GLU A 52 -0.37 -0.31 13.11
N ASN A 53 0.40 0.77 12.96
CA ASN A 53 1.60 0.98 13.76
C ASN A 53 1.26 1.02 15.27
N LYS A 54 0.25 1.79 15.67
CA LYS A 54 -0.17 1.89 17.09
C LYS A 54 -0.64 0.55 17.65
N LYS A 55 -1.33 -0.26 16.84
CA LYS A 55 -1.75 -1.61 17.23
C LYS A 55 -0.54 -2.51 17.46
N ARG A 56 0.45 -2.47 16.57
CA ARG A 56 1.70 -3.24 16.70
C ARG A 56 2.54 -2.81 17.91
N ASP A 57 2.55 -1.52 18.25
CA ASP A 57 3.25 -1.02 19.44
C ASP A 57 2.60 -1.48 20.76
N ALA A 58 1.32 -1.89 20.72
CA ALA A 58 0.60 -2.44 21.86
C ALA A 58 0.60 -3.98 21.91
N GLU A 59 1.01 -4.66 20.84
CA GLU A 59 1.15 -6.11 20.81
C GLU A 59 2.44 -6.51 21.57
N PRO A 60 2.40 -7.55 22.43
CA PRO A 60 3.62 -8.06 23.07
C PRO A 60 4.58 -8.61 22.01
N VAL A 61 5.88 -8.54 22.30
CA VAL A 61 6.93 -9.01 21.38
C VAL A 61 6.67 -10.47 21.00
N ASN A 62 6.51 -10.72 19.70
CA ASN A 62 6.21 -12.04 19.16
C ASN A 62 7.47 -12.64 18.50
N ASN A 63 8.06 -13.63 19.16
CA ASN A 63 9.30 -14.29 18.75
C ASN A 63 9.08 -15.44 17.75
N ALA A 64 7.89 -15.57 17.15
CA ALA A 64 7.53 -16.71 16.30
C ALA A 64 8.44 -16.95 15.08
N TYR A 65 9.24 -15.95 14.66
CA TYR A 65 10.15 -16.04 13.51
C TYR A 65 11.63 -15.81 13.89
N GLU A 66 11.97 -15.85 15.18
CA GLU A 66 13.32 -15.55 15.67
C GLU A 66 14.29 -16.73 15.49
N GLU A 67 13.75 -17.95 15.33
CA GLU A 67 14.49 -19.21 15.17
C GLU A 67 13.92 -20.03 14.01
N VAL A 68 14.28 -19.67 12.78
CA VAL A 68 14.00 -20.48 11.58
C VAL A 68 15.29 -21.13 11.10
N TYR A 69 15.30 -22.46 10.98
CA TYR A 69 16.42 -23.24 10.48
C TYR A 69 16.07 -23.80 9.10
N ILE A 70 16.99 -23.68 8.14
CA ILE A 70 16.83 -24.25 6.79
C ILE A 70 17.90 -25.33 6.58
N GLU A 71 17.52 -26.47 6.01
CA GLU A 71 18.47 -27.51 5.60
C GLU A 71 19.22 -27.06 4.34
N GLN A 72 20.53 -26.80 4.47
CA GLN A 72 21.42 -26.55 3.35
C GLN A 72 22.21 -27.82 3.02
N VAL A 73 22.17 -28.25 1.75
CA VAL A 73 22.98 -29.38 1.27
C VAL A 73 24.35 -28.85 0.85
N THR A 74 25.41 -29.28 1.53
CA THR A 74 26.80 -28.93 1.20
C THR A 74 27.25 -29.68 -0.05
N ALA A 75 28.27 -29.21 -0.76
CA ALA A 75 28.82 -29.85 -1.97
C ALA A 75 29.18 -31.34 -1.79
N ASP A 76 29.45 -31.77 -0.55
CA ASP A 76 29.74 -33.16 -0.15
C ASP A 76 28.49 -34.01 0.15
N GLY A 77 27.28 -33.50 -0.13
CA GLY A 77 26.02 -34.23 0.05
C GLY A 77 25.51 -34.34 1.49
N ARG A 78 26.18 -33.71 2.48
CA ARG A 78 25.70 -33.58 3.86
C ARG A 78 24.65 -32.48 3.98
N ARG A 79 23.56 -32.78 4.70
CA ARG A 79 22.55 -31.80 5.13
C ARG A 79 23.02 -31.15 6.43
N ILE A 80 23.14 -29.84 6.43
CA ILE A 80 23.42 -29.04 7.62
C ILE A 80 22.24 -28.10 7.87
N GLU A 81 21.77 -28.02 9.11
CA GLU A 81 20.76 -27.03 9.50
C GLU A 81 21.46 -25.70 9.77
N VAL A 82 21.14 -24.68 8.97
CA VAL A 82 21.68 -23.33 9.14
C VAL A 82 20.57 -22.45 9.69
N ARG A 83 20.85 -21.73 10.79
CA ARG A 83 19.95 -20.70 11.31
C ARG A 83 19.89 -19.57 10.31
N VAL A 84 18.68 -19.19 9.90
CA VAL A 84 18.45 -18.10 8.96
C VAL A 84 17.84 -16.93 9.72
N ASP A 85 18.49 -15.77 9.61
CA ASP A 85 17.97 -14.56 10.23
C ASP A 85 16.63 -14.17 9.58
N LYS A 86 15.74 -13.59 10.39
CA LYS A 86 14.38 -13.19 9.99
C LYS A 86 14.36 -12.26 8.77
N GLU A 87 15.43 -11.50 8.54
CA GLU A 87 15.59 -10.59 7.40
C GLU A 87 15.69 -11.32 6.05
N PHE A 88 16.13 -12.57 6.05
CA PHE A 88 16.20 -13.43 4.87
C PHE A 88 14.92 -14.23 4.64
N LEU A 89 13.95 -14.16 5.56
CA LEU A 89 12.62 -14.67 5.34
C LEU A 89 11.86 -13.65 4.48
N ASP A 90 11.32 -14.08 3.33
CA ASP A 90 10.48 -13.26 2.44
C ASP A 90 9.10 -13.00 3.07
N LEU A 91 9.10 -12.28 4.19
CA LEU A 91 7.92 -11.96 4.97
C LEU A 91 7.26 -10.71 4.39
N THR A 92 5.95 -10.80 4.16
CA THR A 92 5.13 -9.63 3.84
C THR A 92 5.10 -8.66 5.02
N ASP A 93 4.81 -7.39 4.74
CA ASP A 93 4.63 -6.31 5.73
C ASP A 93 3.54 -6.61 6.78
N VAL A 94 2.57 -7.46 6.45
CA VAL A 94 1.53 -7.95 7.38
C VAL A 94 2.06 -9.05 8.30
N GLN A 95 2.96 -9.90 7.81
CA GLN A 95 3.57 -10.99 8.57
C GLN A 95 4.69 -10.48 9.48
N ASN A 96 5.52 -9.54 8.99
CA ASN A 96 6.58 -8.96 9.79
C ASN A 96 6.04 -7.90 10.76
N ARG A 97 5.83 -8.29 12.02
CA ARG A 97 5.33 -7.40 13.09
C ARG A 97 6.30 -6.28 13.49
N ASP A 98 7.57 -6.41 13.12
CA ASP A 98 8.58 -5.36 13.34
C ASP A 98 8.55 -4.30 12.23
N PHE A 99 7.89 -4.59 11.10
CA PHE A 99 7.73 -3.63 10.02
C PHE A 99 6.90 -2.43 10.50
N ARG A 100 7.43 -1.22 10.26
CA ARG A 100 6.78 0.04 10.61
C ARG A 100 6.45 0.82 9.35
N TYR A 101 5.18 1.17 9.18
CA TYR A 101 4.73 1.98 8.05
C TYR A 101 5.21 3.42 8.21
N VAL A 102 5.80 3.98 7.16
CA VAL A 102 6.21 5.39 7.13
C VAL A 102 4.97 6.27 6.94
N LEU A 103 4.88 7.34 7.73
CA LEU A 103 3.73 8.25 7.73
C LEU A 103 4.02 9.60 7.07
#